data_AF-A0A379TMU3-F1
#
_entry.id   AF-A0A379TMU3-F1
#
_cell.length_a   1.000
_cell.length_b   1.000
_cell.length_c   1.000
_cell.angle_alpha   90.00
_cell.angle_beta   90.00
_cell.angle_gamma   90.00
#
_symmetry.space_group_name_H-M   'P 1'
#
loop_
_entity.id
_entity.type
_entity.pdbx_description
1 polymer ?
#
loop_
_entity_poly.entity_id
_entity_poly.type
_entity_poly.pdbx_seq_one_letter_code
_entity_poly.pdbx_strand_id
1 'polypeptide(L)' 'MVRTTKTSISLADPEGGRNLRLRGAIYEQSFENGDGFQAEIERAGERYRQLLKQEFDRLGTCVSRCRA' A
#
# COMPACT_ATOMS: atom_id res chain seq x y z
N MET A 1 -25.11 -11.10 -6.02
CA MET A 1 -25.20 -9.80 -6.73
C MET A 1 -24.20 -8.82 -6.13
N VAL A 2 -23.26 -8.32 -6.94
CA VAL A 2 -22.34 -7.23 -6.56
C VAL A 2 -23.13 -5.92 -6.52
N ARG A 3 -22.92 -5.09 -5.49
CA ARG A 3 -23.62 -3.81 -5.35
C ARG A 3 -22.67 -2.73 -4.85
N THR A 4 -22.63 -1.62 -5.57
CA THR A 4 -21.90 -0.42 -5.16
C THR A 4 -22.89 0.66 -4.75
N THR A 5 -22.64 1.32 -3.63
CA THR A 5 -23.36 2.50 -3.15
C THR A 5 -22.38 3.64 -2.95
N LYS A 6 -22.86 4.88 -2.83
CA LYS A 6 -21.99 6.06 -2.59
C LYS A 6 -20.94 5.85 -1.50
N THR A 7 -21.28 5.16 -0.40
CA THR A 7 -20.41 4.99 0.77
C THR A 7 -19.83 3.58 0.93
N SER A 8 -20.09 2.66 0.01
CA SER A 8 -19.61 1.27 0.16
C SER A 8 -19.58 0.47 -1.13
N ILE A 9 -18.60 -0.42 -1.23
CA ILE A 9 -18.45 -1.38 -2.32
C ILE A 9 -18.70 -2.78 -1.73
N SER A 10 -19.53 -3.58 -2.38
CA SER A 10 -19.75 -4.98 -1.99
C SER A 10 -19.20 -5.90 -3.06
N LEU A 11 -18.20 -6.70 -2.73
CA LEU A 11 -17.61 -7.72 -3.60
C LEU A 11 -18.31 -9.05 -3.36
N ALA A 12 -18.66 -9.75 -4.43
CA ALA A 12 -19.24 -11.08 -4.34
C ALA A 12 -18.16 -12.11 -4.00
N ASP A 13 -18.51 -13.06 -3.14
CA ASP A 13 -17.68 -14.23 -2.90
C ASP A 13 -17.78 -15.16 -4.12
N PRO A 14 -16.66 -15.52 -4.77
CA PRO A 14 -16.66 -16.41 -5.94
C PRO A 14 -17.18 -17.82 -5.61
N GLU A 15 -17.04 -18.28 -4.37
CA GLU A 15 -17.52 -19.57 -3.88
C GLU A 15 -18.97 -19.49 -3.35
N GLY A 16 -19.65 -18.35 -3.54
CA GLY A 16 -21.04 -18.17 -3.12
C GLY A 16 -21.23 -17.91 -1.62
N GLY A 17 -20.14 -17.63 -0.89
CA GLY A 17 -20.17 -17.21 0.50
C GLY A 17 -20.69 -15.78 0.71
N ARG A 18 -20.47 -15.25 1.91
CA ARG A 18 -20.95 -13.90 2.27
C ARG A 18 -20.15 -12.84 1.53
N ASN A 19 -20.86 -11.90 0.90
CA ASN A 19 -20.23 -10.74 0.27
C ASN A 19 -19.32 -9.98 1.25
N LEU A 20 -18.12 -9.63 0.79
CA LEU A 20 -17.23 -8.72 1.49
C LEU A 20 -17.70 -7.29 1.26
N ARG A 21 -18.03 -6.59 2.35
CA ARG A 21 -18.47 -5.20 2.29
C ARG A 21 -17.36 -4.26 2.77
N LEU A 22 -16.85 -3.47 1.84
CA LEU A 22 -15.85 -2.44 2.10
C LEU A 22 -16.55 -1.11 2.44
N ARG A 23 -16.16 -0.48 3.54
CA ARG A 23 -16.69 0.80 4.04
C ARG A 23 -15.56 1.70 4.50
N GLY A 24 -15.83 3.00 4.56
CA GLY A 24 -14.88 4.03 4.98
C GLY A 24 -14.50 4.95 3.83
N ALA A 25 -13.92 6.10 4.16
CA ALA A 25 -13.68 7.21 3.23
C ALA A 25 -12.99 6.79 1.93
N ILE A 26 -12.06 5.84 1.99
CA ILE A 26 -11.28 5.35 0.83
C ILE A 26 -12.15 4.55 -0.17
N TYR A 27 -13.25 3.95 0.29
CA TYR A 27 -14.14 3.11 -0.52
C TYR A 27 -15.44 3.82 -0.89
N GLU A 28 -15.54 5.11 -0.64
CA GLU A 28 -16.66 5.94 -1.08
C GLU A 28 -16.44 6.36 -2.55
N GLN A 29 -17.51 6.42 -3.34
CA GLN A 29 -17.42 6.86 -4.74
C GLN A 29 -16.97 8.31 -4.88
N SER A 30 -17.22 9.13 -3.87
CA SER A 30 -16.81 10.54 -3.80
C SER A 30 -15.41 10.73 -3.23
N PHE A 31 -14.64 9.65 -3.03
CA PHE A 31 -13.26 9.78 -2.60
C PHE A 31 -12.44 10.42 -3.70
N GLU A 32 -12.02 11.65 -3.46
CA GLU A 32 -11.01 12.33 -4.25
C GLU A 32 -9.73 12.41 -3.42
N ASN A 33 -8.66 11.86 -3.97
CA ASN A 33 -7.34 11.92 -3.36
C ASN A 33 -6.95 13.41 -3.34
N GLY A 34 -6.71 13.98 -2.16
CA GLY A 34 -6.26 15.38 -2.06
C GLY A 34 -4.99 15.62 -2.89
N ASP A 35 -4.86 16.81 -3.47
CA ASP A 35 -3.70 17.19 -4.28
C ASP A 35 -2.40 16.85 -3.52
N GLY A 36 -1.56 16.02 -4.13
CA GLY A 36 -0.27 15.61 -3.56
C GLY A 36 -0.26 14.34 -2.71
N PHE A 37 -1.40 13.69 -2.44
CA PHE A 37 -1.44 12.42 -1.70
C PHE A 37 -0.59 11.33 -2.36
N GLN A 38 -0.68 11.21 -3.68
CA GLN A 38 0.11 10.25 -4.44
C GLN A 38 1.61 10.60 -4.42
N ALA A 39 1.95 11.88 -4.53
CA ALA A 39 3.33 12.36 -4.45
C ALA A 39 3.94 12.11 -3.07
N GLU A 40 3.15 12.20 -1.99
CA GLU A 40 3.61 11.89 -0.64
C GLU A 40 3.84 10.39 -0.45
N ILE A 41 2.94 9.53 -0.96
CA ILE A 41 3.14 8.07 -0.98
C ILE A 41 4.42 7.72 -1.73
N GLU A 42 4.62 8.29 -2.92
CA GLU A 42 5.80 8.03 -3.73
C GLU A 42 7.09 8.44 -3.01
N ARG A 43 7.11 9.67 -2.45
CA ARG A 43 8.23 10.17 -1.64
C ARG A 43 8.50 9.29 -0.42
N ALA A 44 7.47 8.81 0.27
CA ALA A 44 7.61 7.90 1.39
C ALA A 44 8.20 6.55 0.94
N GLY A 45 7.73 6.00 -0.17
CA GLY A 45 8.24 4.77 -0.77
C GLY A 45 9.70 4.88 -1.21
N GLU A 46 10.09 6.01 -1.79
CA GLU A 46 11.49 6.28 -2.17
C GLU A 46 12.41 6.32 -0.95
N ARG A 47 12.03 7.06 0.10
CA ARG A 47 12.80 7.11 1.36
C ARG A 47 13.00 5.72 1.95
N TYR A 48 11.94 4.90 1.96
CA TYR A 48 12.02 3.55 2.47
C TYR A 48 12.99 2.68 1.66
N ARG A 49 12.92 2.70 0.32
CA ARG A 49 13.85 1.97 -0.55
C ARG A 49 15.31 2.42 -0.36
N GLN A 50 15.53 3.72 -0.20
CA GLN A 50 16.87 4.27 0.06
C GLN A 50 17.43 3.79 1.40
N LEU A 51 16.63 3.82 2.48
CA LEU A 51 17.03 3.32 3.79
C LEU A 51 17.40 1.83 3.73
N LEU A 52 16.58 1.01 3.08
CA LEU A 52 16.88 -0.41 2.91
C LEU A 52 18.18 -0.62 2.13
N LYS A 53 18.43 0.16 1.08
CA LYS A 53 19.68 0.09 0.33
C LYS A 53 20.89 0.48 1.18
N GLN A 54 20.79 1.57 1.95
CA GLN A 54 21.86 2.00 2.85
C GLN A 54 22.18 0.93 3.90
N GLU A 55 21.15 0.31 4.48
CA GLU A 55 21.32 -0.75 5.46
C GLU A 55 21.96 -2.00 4.82
N PHE A 56 21.51 -2.39 3.63
CA PHE A 56 22.11 -3.49 2.89
C PHE A 56 23.59 -3.23 2.57
N ASP A 57 23.92 -2.05 2.05
CA ASP A 57 25.30 -1.68 1.71
C ASP A 57 26.19 -1.64 2.98
N ARG A 58 25.65 -1.16 4.11
CA ARG A 58 26.33 -1.17 5.41
C ARG A 58 26.65 -2.60 5.88
N LEU A 59 25.65 -3.48 5.85
CA LEU A 59 25.82 -4.88 6.25
C LEU A 59 26.80 -5.61 5.31
N GLY A 60 26.71 -5.38 4.00
CA GLY A 60 27.65 -5.91 3.02
C GLY A 60 29.09 -5.48 3.26
N THR A 61 29.30 -4.23 3.68
CA THR A 61 30.63 -3.69 4.03
C THR A 61 31.19 -4.31 5.31
N CYS A 62 30.34 -4.61 6.30
CA CYS A 62 30.75 -5.34 7.49
C CYS A 62 31.18 -6.79 7.16
N VAL A 63 30.44 -7.48 6.28
CA VAL A 63 30.76 -8.86 5.88
C VAL A 63 32.07 -8.93 5.09
N SER A 64 32.32 -7.99 4.18
CA SER A 64 33.59 -7.95 3.43
C SER A 64 34.79 -7.63 4.32
N ARG A 65 34.62 -6.76 5.33
CA ARG A 65 35.66 -6.44 6.31
C ARG A 65 35.97 -7.60 7.28
N CYS A 66 35.01 -8.47 7.59
CA CYS A 66 35.25 -9.64 8.43
C CYS A 66 35.87 -10.84 7.68
N ARG A 67 35.96 -10.79 6.35
CA ARG A 67 36.48 -11.89 5.51
C ARG A 67 37.92 -11.68 5.02
N ALA A 68 38.53 -10.54 5.34
CA ALA A 68 39.93 -10.19 5.07
C ALA A 68 40.75 -10.33 6.36
#